data_AF-A0A6H5L5U7-F1
#
_entry.id   AF-A0A6H5L5U7-F1
#
_cell.length_a   1.000
_cell.length_b   1.000
_cell.length_c   1.000
_cell.angle_alpha   90.00
_cell.angle_beta   90.00
_cell.angle_gamma   90.00
#
_symmetry.space_group_name_H-M   'P 1'
#
loop_
_entity.id
_entity.type
_entity.pdbx_description
1 polymer ?
#
loop_
_entity_poly.entity_id
_entity_poly.type
_entity_poly.pdbx_seq_one_letter_code
_entity_poly.pdbx_strand_id
1 'polypeptide(L)'
;MGQGVDPVEITKAGLERAVEGEFDTVIVDTAGRQVVDDTLMTELKDIQVASEADEVLLVVDAMTGQEAATLASVFNEKIGITGAVLTKMDGDTRGGAALSVQGVSQKPIKFVGIGEKVYM
;
A
#
# COMPACT_ATOMS: atom_id res chain seq x y z
N MET A 1 -3.49 20.03 -3.75
CA MET A 1 -3.68 19.99 -5.21
C MET A 1 -4.71 18.91 -5.51
N GLY A 2 -5.59 19.09 -6.51
CA GLY A 2 -6.75 18.24 -6.76
C GLY A 2 -6.93 17.90 -8.24
N GLN A 3 -7.68 16.81 -8.49
CA GLN A 3 -8.05 16.15 -9.75
C GLN A 3 -7.42 16.71 -11.05
N GLY A 4 -6.60 15.88 -11.70
CA GLY A 4 -6.02 16.15 -13.03
C GLY A 4 -4.54 16.58 -13.03
N VAL A 5 -3.89 16.60 -11.86
CA VAL A 5 -2.44 16.78 -11.74
C VAL A 5 -1.78 15.41 -11.64
N ASP A 6 -0.64 15.24 -12.30
CA ASP A 6 0.16 14.03 -12.27
C ASP A 6 0.47 13.61 -10.81
N PRO A 7 0.10 12.39 -10.38
CA PRO A 7 0.41 11.88 -9.05
C PRO A 7 1.90 11.93 -8.68
N VAL A 8 2.80 11.79 -9.65
CA VAL A 8 4.24 11.91 -9.45
C VAL A 8 4.62 13.32 -9.01
N GLU A 9 4.04 14.33 -9.66
CA GLU A 9 4.29 15.74 -9.33
C GLU A 9 3.69 16.12 -7.98
N ILE A 10 2.51 15.58 -7.65
CA ILE A 10 1.92 15.72 -6.30
C ILE A 10 2.87 15.12 -5.24
N THR A 11 3.45 13.95 -5.52
CA THR A 11 4.35 13.25 -4.60
C THR A 11 5.61 14.07 -4.35
N LYS A 12 6.28 14.56 -5.41
CA LYS A 12 7.49 15.39 -5.28
C LYS A 12 7.22 16.69 -4.51
N ALA A 13 6.14 17.40 -4.85
CA ALA A 13 5.75 18.62 -4.16
C ALA A 13 5.42 18.35 -2.67
N GLY A 14 4.82 17.20 -2.36
CA GLY A 14 4.56 16.76 -1.00
C GLY A 14 5.85 16.52 -0.20
N LEU A 15 6.85 15.89 -0.82
CA LEU A 15 8.16 15.67 -0.21
C LEU A 15 8.92 16.98 0.02
N GLU A 16 8.94 17.89 -0.95
CA GLU A 16 9.55 19.23 -0.78
C GLU A 16 8.91 19.98 0.39
N ARG A 17 7.57 19.97 0.45
CA ARG A 17 6.81 20.56 1.56
C ARG A 17 7.15 19.91 2.89
N ALA A 18 7.38 18.60 2.91
CA ALA A 18 7.75 17.86 4.12
C ALA A 18 9.14 18.28 4.64
N VAL A 19 10.10 18.47 3.73
CA VAL A 19 11.44 18.96 4.04
C VAL A 19 11.39 20.38 4.60
N GLU A 20 10.66 21.29 3.94
CA GLU A 20 10.50 22.68 4.40
C GLU A 20 9.80 22.78 5.76
N GLY A 21 8.88 21.86 6.04
CA GLY A 21 8.11 21.81 7.28
C GLY A 21 8.78 21.02 8.40
N GLU A 22 9.99 20.49 8.19
CA GLU A 22 10.72 19.65 9.15
C GLU A 22 9.90 18.44 9.63
N PHE A 23 9.15 17.81 8.73
CA PHE A 23 8.39 16.60 9.04
C PHE A 23 9.30 15.37 9.06
N ASP A 24 9.25 14.59 10.15
CA ASP A 24 10.02 13.34 10.27
C ASP A 24 9.45 12.18 9.45
N THR A 25 8.19 12.27 9.03
CA THR A 25 7.48 11.15 8.38
C THR A 25 6.48 11.66 7.35
N VAL A 26 6.47 11.03 6.19
CA VAL A 26 5.54 11.29 5.09
C VAL A 26 4.81 10.00 4.74
N ILE A 27 3.49 10.08 4.62
CA ILE A 27 2.66 8.98 4.12
C ILE A 27 2.10 9.41 2.77
N VAL A 28 2.47 8.67 1.72
CA VAL A 28 1.92 8.85 0.37
C VAL A 28 0.74 7.90 0.20
N ASP A 29 -0.47 8.44 0.25
CA ASP A 29 -1.69 7.68 -0.02
C ASP A 29 -1.97 7.66 -1.53
N THR A 30 -2.04 6.46 -2.10
CA THR A 30 -2.25 6.26 -3.54
C THR A 30 -3.69 5.81 -3.82
N ALA A 31 -4.18 6.07 -5.03
CA ALA A 31 -5.52 5.65 -5.39
C ALA A 31 -5.65 4.11 -5.33
N GLY A 32 -6.62 3.61 -4.54
CA GLY A 32 -6.98 2.20 -4.55
C GLY A 32 -7.78 1.81 -5.79
N ARG A 33 -7.55 0.59 -6.32
CA ARG A 33 -8.36 0.03 -7.41
C ARG A 33 -8.59 -1.47 -7.23
N GLN A 34 -9.79 -1.93 -7.59
CA GLN A 34 -10.22 -3.33 -7.46
C GLN A 34 -9.58 -4.27 -8.50
N VAL A 35 -9.16 -3.74 -9.65
CA VAL A 35 -8.56 -4.53 -10.73
C VAL A 35 -7.15 -4.01 -10.99
N VAL A 36 -6.21 -4.94 -11.04
CA VAL A 36 -4.84 -4.65 -11.46
C VAL A 36 -4.82 -4.47 -12.98
N ASP A 37 -4.53 -3.26 -13.44
CA ASP A 37 -4.25 -2.99 -14.85
C ASP A 37 -2.83 -2.42 -15.00
N ASP A 38 -2.26 -2.53 -16.21
CA ASP A 38 -0.87 -2.15 -16.45
C ASP A 38 -0.63 -0.64 -16.36
N THR A 39 -1.64 0.18 -16.67
CA THR A 39 -1.56 1.63 -16.53
C THR A 39 -1.40 2.01 -15.06
N LEU A 40 -2.21 1.42 -14.19
CA LEU A 40 -2.14 1.61 -12.74
C LEU A 40 -0.78 1.16 -12.20
N MET A 41 -0.30 -0.02 -12.59
CA MET A 41 0.97 -0.54 -12.08
C MET A 41 2.15 0.32 -12.53
N THR A 42 2.06 0.94 -13.70
CA THR A 42 3.05 1.91 -14.18
C THR A 42 3.00 3.17 -13.32
N GLU A 43 1.81 3.75 -13.11
CA GLU A 43 1.63 4.95 -12.29
C GLU A 43 2.14 4.74 -10.84
N LEU A 44 1.80 3.62 -10.21
CA LEU A 44 2.27 3.29 -8.86
C LEU A 44 3.78 3.09 -8.79
N LYS A 45 4.38 2.54 -9.85
CA LYS A 45 5.84 2.39 -9.95
C LYS A 45 6.53 3.74 -10.10
N ASP A 46 5.96 4.64 -10.89
CA ASP A 46 6.49 5.99 -11.08
C ASP A 46 6.39 6.80 -9.78
N ILE A 47 5.28 6.68 -9.04
CA ILE A 47 5.13 7.26 -7.69
C ILE A 47 6.18 6.67 -6.74
N GLN A 48 6.35 5.34 -6.71
CA GLN A 48 7.33 4.67 -5.85
C GLN A 48 8.74 5.21 -6.12
N VAL A 49 9.16 5.28 -7.38
CA VAL A 49 10.48 5.79 -7.77
C VAL A 49 10.63 7.26 -7.39
N ALA A 50 9.63 8.10 -7.67
CA ALA A 50 9.68 9.52 -7.35
C ALA A 50 9.64 9.80 -5.83
N SER A 51 9.04 8.90 -5.06
CA SER A 51 8.93 9.04 -3.61
C SER A 51 10.21 8.66 -2.87
N GLU A 52 11.12 7.89 -3.50
CA GLU A 52 12.27 7.25 -2.85
C GLU A 52 11.90 6.54 -1.52
N ALA A 53 10.68 5.98 -1.45
CA ALA A 53 10.10 5.52 -0.19
C ALA A 53 10.91 4.40 0.48
N ASP A 54 11.14 4.55 1.79
CA ASP A 54 11.76 3.51 2.64
C ASP A 54 10.89 2.26 2.78
N GLU A 55 9.56 2.45 2.78
CA GLU A 55 8.57 1.38 2.93
C GLU A 55 7.47 1.50 1.87
N VAL A 56 7.16 0.38 1.22
CA VAL A 56 6.06 0.23 0.26
C VAL A 56 5.11 -0.83 0.83
N LEU A 57 3.98 -0.37 1.36
CA LEU A 57 3.04 -1.21 2.09
C LEU A 57 1.82 -1.57 1.24
N LEU A 58 1.61 -2.87 1.02
CA LEU A 58 0.38 -3.36 0.40
C LEU A 58 -0.72 -3.46 1.46
N VAL A 59 -1.83 -2.73 1.27
CA VAL A 59 -3.00 -2.82 2.12
C VAL A 59 -4.00 -3.81 1.52
N VAL A 60 -4.35 -4.86 2.27
CA VAL A 60 -5.25 -5.94 1.83
C VAL A 60 -6.34 -6.19 2.86
N ASP A 61 -7.51 -6.57 2.38
CA ASP A 61 -8.62 -7.01 3.20
C ASP A 61 -8.38 -8.46 3.69
N ALA A 62 -8.52 -8.72 4.99
CA ALA A 62 -8.35 -10.06 5.54
C ALA A 62 -9.42 -11.06 5.07
N MET A 63 -10.55 -10.58 4.56
CA MET A 63 -11.66 -11.40 4.08
C MET A 63 -11.40 -11.99 2.69
N THR A 64 -10.48 -11.43 1.89
CA THR A 64 -10.35 -11.75 0.44
C THR A 64 -9.55 -13.01 0.11
N GLY A 65 -9.15 -13.82 1.11
CA GLY A 65 -8.67 -15.19 0.90
C GLY A 65 -7.60 -15.35 -0.19
N GLN A 66 -7.93 -16.09 -1.26
CA GLN A 66 -7.01 -16.36 -2.39
C GLN A 66 -6.68 -15.12 -3.23
N GLU A 67 -7.59 -14.15 -3.30
CA GLU A 67 -7.37 -12.93 -4.07
C GLU A 67 -6.28 -12.06 -3.45
N ALA A 68 -6.21 -12.02 -2.11
CA ALA A 68 -5.13 -11.36 -1.39
C ALA A 68 -3.75 -11.94 -1.75
N ALA A 69 -3.67 -13.26 -1.98
CA ALA A 69 -2.43 -13.93 -2.40
C ALA A 69 -2.01 -13.48 -3.80
N THR A 70 -2.94 -13.45 -4.74
CA THR A 70 -2.69 -13.01 -6.12
C THR A 70 -2.24 -11.55 -6.15
N LEU A 71 -2.94 -10.67 -5.44
CA LEU A 71 -2.57 -9.25 -5.34
C LEU A 71 -1.18 -9.08 -4.75
N ALA A 72 -0.88 -9.76 -3.64
CA ALA A 72 0.44 -9.71 -3.01
C ALA A 72 1.56 -10.18 -3.95
N SER A 73 1.34 -11.24 -4.72
CA SER A 73 2.31 -11.69 -5.72
C SER A 73 2.55 -10.65 -6.81
N VAL A 74 1.48 -10.12 -7.42
CA VAL A 74 1.58 -9.19 -8.55
C VAL A 74 2.20 -7.86 -8.13
N PHE A 75 1.80 -7.30 -6.99
CA PHE A 75 2.37 -6.06 -6.47
C PHE A 75 3.85 -6.23 -6.09
N ASN A 76 4.19 -7.34 -5.45
CA ASN A 76 5.57 -7.63 -5.08
C ASN A 76 6.47 -7.80 -6.31
N GLU A 77 5.97 -8.42 -7.38
CA GLU A 77 6.74 -8.59 -8.63
C GLU A 77 6.92 -7.27 -9.40
N LYS A 78 5.84 -6.48 -9.56
CA LYS A 78 5.86 -5.31 -10.44
C LYS A 78 6.45 -4.06 -9.76
N ILE A 79 6.11 -3.83 -8.50
CA ILE A 79 6.47 -2.62 -7.73
C ILE A 79 7.57 -2.94 -6.71
N GLY A 80 7.48 -4.09 -6.04
CA GLY A 80 8.37 -4.46 -4.96
C GLY A 80 7.89 -3.87 -3.64
N ILE A 81 7.13 -4.67 -2.89
CA ILE A 81 6.60 -4.27 -1.58
C ILE A 81 7.62 -4.61 -0.49
N THR A 82 7.64 -3.83 0.58
CA THR A 82 8.49 -4.07 1.76
C THR A 82 7.72 -4.78 2.88
N GLY A 83 6.39 -4.65 2.87
CA GLY A 83 5.50 -5.29 3.83
C GLY A 83 4.05 -5.17 3.42
N ALA A 84 3.17 -5.75 4.25
CA ALA A 84 1.73 -5.66 4.05
C ALA A 84 1.00 -5.24 5.33
N VAL A 85 -0.17 -4.64 5.14
CA VAL A 85 -1.13 -4.28 6.18
C VAL A 85 -2.41 -5.07 5.93
N LEU A 86 -2.86 -5.82 6.92
CA LEU A 86 -4.13 -6.54 6.85
C LEU A 86 -5.22 -5.72 7.53
N THR A 87 -6.33 -5.50 6.85
CA THR A 87 -7.48 -4.74 7.39
C THR A 87 -8.66 -5.68 7.65
N LYS A 88 -9.65 -5.21 8.44
CA LYS A 88 -10.88 -5.94 8.79
C LYS A 88 -10.64 -7.27 9.51
N MET A 89 -9.59 -7.35 10.32
CA MET A 89 -9.26 -8.55 11.10
C MET A 89 -10.16 -8.74 12.34
N ASP A 90 -11.08 -7.81 12.59
CA ASP A 90 -12.14 -7.86 13.61
C ASP A 90 -13.35 -8.72 13.20
N GLY A 91 -13.43 -9.15 11.93
CA GLY A 91 -14.43 -10.10 11.46
C GLY A 91 -14.08 -11.58 11.76
N ASP A 92 -14.93 -12.51 11.30
CA ASP A 92 -14.77 -13.97 11.47
C ASP A 92 -13.60 -14.59 10.67
N THR A 93 -12.66 -13.76 10.19
CA THR A 93 -11.53 -14.18 9.37
C THR A 93 -10.49 -14.90 10.21
N ARG A 94 -10.24 -16.18 9.90
CA ARG A 94 -9.28 -17.05 10.62
C ARG A 94 -7.81 -16.80 10.26
N GLY A 95 -7.45 -15.59 9.84
CA GLY A 95 -6.07 -15.21 9.51
C GLY A 95 -5.46 -15.86 8.25
N GLY A 96 -6.25 -16.58 7.44
CA GLY A 96 -5.76 -17.27 6.24
C GLY A 96 -5.12 -16.33 5.22
N ALA A 97 -5.69 -15.13 5.03
CA ALA A 97 -5.12 -14.11 4.16
C ALA A 97 -3.70 -13.68 4.60
N ALA A 98 -3.43 -13.63 5.91
CA ALA A 98 -2.11 -13.29 6.44
C ALA A 98 -1.04 -14.29 6.01
N LEU A 99 -1.35 -15.59 6.18
CA LEU A 99 -0.46 -16.68 5.80
C LEU A 99 -0.25 -16.72 4.29
N SER A 100 -1.31 -16.51 3.51
CA SER A 100 -1.23 -16.48 2.05
C SER A 100 -0.38 -15.33 1.55
N VAL A 101 -0.62 -14.11 2.03
CA VAL A 101 0.13 -12.90 1.64
C VAL A 101 1.60 -13.03 2.01
N GLN A 102 1.91 -13.44 3.25
CA GLN A 102 3.28 -13.66 3.69
C GLN A 102 3.94 -14.77 2.87
N GLY A 103 3.25 -15.88 2.63
CA GLY A 103 3.78 -17.04 1.90
C GLY A 103 4.13 -16.74 0.44
N VAL A 104 3.33 -15.93 -0.26
CA VAL A 104 3.60 -15.60 -1.68
C VAL A 104 4.56 -14.43 -1.84
N SER A 105 4.44 -13.38 -1.02
CA SER A 105 5.30 -12.20 -1.14
C SER A 105 6.66 -12.40 -0.47
N GLN A 106 6.74 -13.29 0.52
CA GLN A 106 7.88 -13.42 1.44
C GLN A 106 8.18 -12.12 2.20
N LYS A 107 7.18 -11.23 2.35
CA LYS A 107 7.28 -9.96 3.07
C LYS A 107 6.51 -10.02 4.39
N PRO A 108 6.97 -9.29 5.43
CA PRO A 108 6.31 -9.29 6.73
C PRO A 108 4.94 -8.60 6.67
N ILE A 109 4.02 -9.08 7.51
CA ILE A 109 2.84 -8.31 7.90
C ILE A 109 3.26 -7.29 8.95
N LYS A 110 3.25 -6.01 8.59
CA LYS A 110 3.74 -4.90 9.44
C LYS A 110 2.65 -4.43 10.41
N PHE A 111 1.40 -4.39 9.95
CA PHE A 111 0.26 -3.91 10.74
C PHE A 111 -1.00 -4.72 10.48
N VAL A 112 -1.90 -4.68 11.47
CA VAL A 112 -3.23 -5.26 11.40
C VAL A 112 -4.26 -4.23 11.90
N GLY A 113 -5.27 -3.95 11.07
CA GLY A 113 -6.41 -3.09 11.41
C GLY A 113 -7.57 -3.91 11.99
N ILE A 114 -8.01 -3.53 13.18
CA ILE A 114 -9.06 -4.20 13.99
C ILE A 114 -10.31 -3.32 14.13
N GLY A 115 -10.85 -2.84 13.01
CA GLY A 115 -12.03 -1.99 12.93
C GLY A 115 -11.77 -0.62 12.33
N GLU A 116 -12.82 0.20 12.24
CA GLU A 116 -12.81 1.48 11.53
C GLU A 116 -12.40 2.69 12.41
N LYS A 117 -12.30 2.49 13.73
CA LYS A 117 -12.02 3.57 14.67
C LYS A 117 -10.52 3.90 14.69
N VAL A 118 -10.22 5.17 14.49
CA VAL A 118 -8.94 5.75 14.92
C VAL A 118 -9.06 6.00 16.42
N TYR A 119 -8.41 5.18 17.24
CA TYR A 119 -8.25 5.51 18.65
C TYR A 119 -7.19 6.62 18.75
N MET A 120 -7.65 7.84 18.99
CA MET A 120 -6.83 8.96 19.47
C MET A 120 -6.88 9.02 20.99
#